data_AF-A0A842UAB7-F1
#
_entry.id   AF-A0A842UAB7-F1
#
_cell.length_a   1.000
_cell.length_b   1.000
_cell.length_c   1.000
_cell.angle_alpha   90.00
_cell.angle_beta   90.00
_cell.angle_gamma   90.00
#
_symmetry.space_group_name_H-M   'P 1'
#
loop_
_entity.id
_entity.type
_entity.pdbx_description
1 polymer ?
#
loop_
_entity_poly.entity_id
_entity_poly.type
_entity_poly.pdbx_seq_one_letter_code
_entity_poly.pdbx_strand_id
1 'polypeptide(L)'
;MARNYSCKIEENMAKAVGTDLDISTKHAVEICSFLRRKPLEKAKIILQNVMLKKQAVPFKRHKRDIPHRTKIGPGRYPVKASQRILKLLESVTANAQNLGLATGKLEIYHINAHHASRPVKGGRHRGRNMKRTHVEVVVREALTKKEVKKETKKETKPKAQEPESKPKKKEGAIAKTTAETNEGNKK
;
A
#
# COMPACT_ATOMS: atom_id res chain seq x y z
N MET A 1 9.51 -18.74 9.43
CA MET A 1 10.29 -17.91 8.50
C MET A 1 9.49 -16.68 8.10
N ALA A 2 10.05 -15.49 8.29
CA ALA A 2 9.46 -14.26 7.78
C ALA A 2 9.54 -14.25 6.25
N ARG A 3 8.43 -13.97 5.57
CA ARG A 3 8.42 -13.78 4.12
C ARG A 3 8.66 -12.31 3.80
N ASN A 4 9.48 -12.08 2.79
CA ASN A 4 9.69 -10.77 2.21
C ASN A 4 8.48 -10.39 1.37
N TYR A 5 7.96 -9.18 1.57
CA TYR A 5 6.90 -8.61 0.76
C TYR A 5 7.53 -7.73 -0.31
N SER A 6 6.87 -7.59 -1.46
CA SER A 6 7.38 -6.71 -2.52
C SER A 6 7.19 -5.21 -2.22
N CYS A 7 6.42 -4.86 -1.18
CA CYS A 7 6.26 -3.49 -0.72
C CYS A 7 6.96 -3.27 0.63
N LYS A 8 7.37 -2.02 0.90
CA LYS A 8 7.81 -1.59 2.23
C LYS A 8 6.63 -1.68 3.20
N ILE A 9 6.86 -2.29 4.36
CA ILE A 9 5.84 -2.48 5.39
C ILE A 9 6.18 -1.56 6.55
N GLU A 10 5.20 -0.76 6.96
CA GLU A 10 5.25 0.09 8.16
C GLU A 10 4.44 -0.57 9.29
N GLU A 11 4.59 -0.08 10.52
CA GLU A 11 3.95 -0.65 11.71
C GLU A 11 2.41 -0.56 11.65
N ASN A 12 1.88 0.50 11.03
CA ASN A 12 0.43 0.76 10.92
C ASN A 12 -0.23 0.00 9.76
N MET A 13 0.35 -1.12 9.32
CA MET A 13 -0.16 -1.92 8.21
C MET A 13 -0.40 -3.37 8.63
N ALA A 14 -1.56 -3.92 8.27
CA ALA A 14 -1.83 -5.33 8.42
C ALA A 14 -1.47 -6.10 7.15
N LYS A 15 -0.92 -7.31 7.33
CA LYS A 15 -0.39 -8.12 6.23
C LYS A 15 -0.90 -9.55 6.31
N ALA A 16 -1.08 -10.18 5.15
CA ALA A 16 -1.27 -11.63 5.05
C ALA A 16 -0.72 -12.18 3.73
N VAL A 17 -0.37 -13.46 3.75
CA VAL A 17 0.09 -14.19 2.56
C VAL A 17 -0.67 -15.50 2.44
N GLY A 18 -1.31 -15.70 1.28
CA GLY A 18 -1.83 -17.00 0.87
C GLY A 18 -0.73 -17.79 0.16
N THR A 19 -0.43 -18.99 0.65
CA THR A 19 0.69 -19.81 0.17
C THR A 19 0.21 -20.99 -0.64
N ASP A 20 0.86 -21.29 -1.76
CA ASP A 20 0.60 -22.48 -2.57
C ASP A 20 -0.88 -22.67 -2.91
N LEU A 21 -1.59 -21.55 -3.07
CA LEU A 21 -3.02 -21.55 -3.36
C LEU A 21 -3.26 -22.24 -4.69
N ASP A 22 -4.25 -23.12 -4.73
CA ASP A 22 -4.60 -23.98 -5.87
C ASP A 22 -5.32 -23.23 -7.01
N ILE A 23 -4.83 -22.05 -7.37
CA ILE A 23 -5.44 -21.13 -8.33
C ILE A 23 -4.47 -20.81 -9.46
N SER A 24 -5.02 -20.29 -10.56
CA SER A 24 -4.19 -19.86 -11.70
C SER A 24 -3.56 -18.50 -11.43
N THR A 25 -2.25 -18.38 -11.63
CA THR A 25 -1.55 -17.09 -11.52
C THR A 25 -2.13 -16.04 -12.45
N LYS A 26 -2.48 -16.42 -13.69
CA LYS A 26 -3.07 -15.47 -14.65
C LYS A 26 -4.36 -14.85 -14.12
N HIS A 27 -5.24 -15.67 -13.53
CA HIS A 27 -6.50 -15.17 -12.96
C HIS A 27 -6.25 -14.37 -11.69
N ALA A 28 -5.35 -14.84 -10.82
CA ALA A 28 -5.00 -14.14 -9.59
C ALA A 28 -4.43 -12.74 -9.87
N VAL A 29 -3.56 -12.59 -10.87
CA VAL A 29 -2.98 -11.29 -11.28
C VAL A 29 -4.07 -10.30 -11.69
N GLU A 30 -5.03 -10.72 -12.51
CA GLU A 30 -6.12 -9.83 -12.96
C GLU A 30 -7.05 -9.44 -11.81
N ILE A 31 -7.37 -10.38 -10.91
CA ILE A 31 -8.15 -10.06 -9.69
C ILE A 31 -7.38 -9.10 -8.79
N CYS A 32 -6.09 -9.36 -8.53
CA CYS A 32 -5.27 -8.48 -7.70
C CYS A 32 -5.19 -7.07 -8.29
N SER A 33 -5.00 -6.95 -9.61
CA SER A 33 -5.03 -5.66 -10.30
C SER A 33 -6.38 -4.96 -10.15
N PHE A 34 -7.48 -5.71 -10.21
CA PHE A 34 -8.81 -5.16 -10.07
C PHE A 34 -9.13 -4.71 -8.64
N LEU A 35 -8.57 -5.36 -7.61
CA LEU A 35 -8.84 -5.04 -6.20
C LEU A 35 -7.91 -3.96 -5.61
N ARG A 36 -6.76 -3.70 -6.23
CA ARG A 36 -5.77 -2.74 -5.74
C ARG A 36 -6.39 -1.35 -5.53
N ARG A 37 -6.04 -0.67 -4.43
CA ARG A 37 -6.56 0.67 -4.03
C ARG A 37 -8.07 0.74 -3.78
N LYS A 38 -8.72 -0.38 -3.47
CA LYS A 38 -10.13 -0.39 -3.07
C LYS A 38 -10.26 -0.49 -1.55
N PRO A 39 -11.34 0.08 -0.98
CA PRO A 39 -11.76 -0.24 0.37
C PRO A 39 -11.95 -1.76 0.52
N LEU A 40 -11.54 -2.29 1.67
CA LEU A 40 -11.54 -3.73 1.92
C LEU A 40 -12.94 -4.34 1.81
N GLU A 41 -13.95 -3.65 2.33
CA GLU A 41 -15.36 -4.06 2.26
C GLU A 41 -15.86 -4.16 0.81
N LYS A 42 -15.56 -3.12 0.01
CA LYS A 42 -15.91 -3.11 -1.42
C LYS A 42 -15.22 -4.24 -2.17
N ALA A 43 -13.97 -4.56 -1.82
CA ALA A 43 -13.26 -5.68 -2.43
C ALA A 43 -13.94 -7.03 -2.13
N LYS A 44 -14.41 -7.27 -0.90
CA LYS A 44 -15.16 -8.47 -0.53
C LYS A 44 -16.46 -8.60 -1.34
N ILE A 45 -17.23 -7.51 -1.45
CA ILE A 45 -18.48 -7.47 -2.23
C ILE A 45 -18.22 -7.78 -3.71
N ILE A 46 -17.18 -7.18 -4.29
CA ILE A 46 -16.79 -7.46 -5.68
C ILE A 46 -16.51 -8.95 -5.88
N LEU A 47 -15.74 -9.57 -4.98
CA LEU A 47 -15.41 -11.00 -5.08
C LEU A 47 -16.65 -11.89 -4.97
N GLN A 48 -17.57 -11.58 -4.08
CA GLN A 48 -18.86 -12.28 -3.97
C GLN A 48 -19.68 -12.13 -5.26
N ASN A 49 -19.75 -10.94 -5.83
CA ASN A 49 -20.44 -10.70 -7.11
C ASN A 49 -19.81 -11.46 -8.28
N VAL A 50 -18.48 -11.61 -8.28
CA VAL A 50 -17.77 -12.43 -9.28
C VAL A 50 -18.12 -13.91 -9.13
N MET A 51 -18.24 -14.41 -7.90
CA MET A 51 -18.68 -15.79 -7.63
C MET A 51 -20.10 -16.04 -8.13
N LEU A 52 -20.99 -15.06 -7.94
CA LEU A 52 -22.37 -15.08 -8.45
C LEU A 52 -22.47 -14.74 -9.95
N LYS A 53 -21.34 -14.52 -10.64
CA LYS A 53 -21.26 -14.12 -12.06
C LYS A 53 -22.04 -12.83 -12.40
N LYS A 54 -22.30 -11.98 -11.41
CA LYS A 54 -22.97 -10.67 -11.59
C LYS A 54 -22.00 -9.60 -12.06
N GLN A 55 -20.74 -9.68 -11.65
CA GLN A 55 -19.70 -8.72 -11.97
C GLN A 55 -18.49 -9.40 -12.60
N ALA A 56 -18.11 -8.98 -13.81
CA ALA A 56 -16.97 -9.54 -14.51
C ALA A 56 -15.65 -8.90 -14.02
N VAL A 57 -14.59 -9.69 -13.97
CA VAL A 57 -13.23 -9.18 -13.74
C VAL A 57 -12.64 -8.75 -15.09
N PRO A 58 -12.15 -7.50 -15.24
CA PRO A 58 -11.43 -7.08 -16.43
C PRO A 58 -10.11 -7.85 -16.57
N PHE A 59 -9.83 -8.39 -17.76
CA PHE A 59 -8.55 -9.01 -18.07
C PHE A 59 -7.71 -8.04 -18.91
N LYS A 60 -6.66 -7.48 -18.32
CA LYS A 60 -5.81 -6.46 -18.98
C LYS A 60 -4.57 -7.07 -19.60
N ARG A 61 -3.86 -7.94 -18.86
CA ARG A 61 -2.58 -8.54 -19.29
C ARG A 61 -2.82 -9.84 -20.06
N HIS A 62 -3.64 -10.73 -19.51
CA HIS A 62 -3.89 -12.06 -20.06
C HIS A 62 -5.17 -12.12 -20.89
N LYS A 63 -5.28 -11.27 -21.91
CA LYS A 63 -6.54 -11.00 -22.64
C LYS A 63 -6.72 -11.72 -23.99
N ARG A 64 -5.75 -12.56 -24.41
CA ARG A 64 -5.87 -13.34 -25.66
C ARG A 64 -7.04 -14.32 -25.57
N ASP A 65 -7.87 -14.37 -26.61
CA ASP A 65 -9.03 -15.26 -26.74
C ASP A 65 -10.07 -15.13 -25.62
N ILE A 66 -10.23 -13.92 -25.07
CA ILE A 66 -11.24 -13.64 -24.05
C ILE A 66 -12.41 -12.86 -24.67
N PRO A 67 -13.65 -13.32 -24.49
CA PRO A 67 -14.81 -12.61 -24.99
C PRO A 67 -14.98 -11.25 -24.30
N HIS A 68 -15.44 -10.27 -25.06
CA HIS A 68 -15.75 -8.96 -24.54
C HIS A 68 -17.02 -8.99 -23.68
N ARG A 69 -17.05 -8.11 -22.69
CA ARG A 69 -18.17 -7.86 -21.78
C ARG A 69 -18.51 -6.37 -21.85
N THR A 70 -19.80 -6.08 -21.75
CA THR A 70 -20.36 -4.74 -21.81
C THR A 70 -19.64 -3.81 -20.84
N LYS A 71 -19.21 -2.62 -21.31
CA LYS A 71 -18.52 -1.56 -20.55
C LYS A 71 -17.11 -1.88 -20.01
N ILE A 72 -16.64 -3.13 -20.11
CA ILE A 72 -15.37 -3.57 -19.49
C ILE A 72 -14.36 -4.04 -20.54
N GLY A 73 -14.82 -4.45 -21.73
CA GLY A 73 -13.98 -5.10 -22.74
C GLY A 73 -13.70 -6.56 -22.36
N PRO A 74 -12.51 -7.13 -22.59
CA PRO A 74 -12.22 -8.53 -22.28
C PRO A 74 -12.39 -8.81 -20.78
N GLY A 75 -13.26 -9.77 -20.43
CA GLY A 75 -13.55 -10.08 -19.03
C GLY A 75 -14.12 -11.48 -18.79
N ARG A 76 -13.79 -12.06 -17.63
CA ARG A 76 -14.27 -13.39 -17.20
C ARG A 76 -14.68 -13.39 -15.72
N TYR A 77 -15.23 -14.52 -15.29
CA TYR A 77 -15.66 -14.77 -13.90
C TYR A 77 -14.78 -15.86 -13.25
N PRO A 78 -13.60 -15.51 -12.71
CA PRO A 78 -12.66 -16.47 -12.12
C PRO A 78 -13.09 -16.96 -10.73
N VAL A 79 -14.19 -17.72 -10.64
CA VAL A 79 -14.84 -18.16 -9.39
C VAL A 79 -13.87 -18.79 -8.37
N LYS A 80 -13.06 -19.77 -8.80
CA LYS A 80 -12.11 -20.48 -7.92
C LYS A 80 -11.08 -19.53 -7.29
N ALA A 81 -10.56 -18.59 -8.08
CA ALA A 81 -9.56 -17.64 -7.60
C ALA A 81 -10.20 -16.61 -6.65
N SER A 82 -11.41 -16.15 -6.96
CA SER A 82 -12.16 -15.25 -6.09
C SER A 82 -12.44 -15.85 -4.72
N GLN A 83 -12.82 -17.13 -4.65
CA GLN A 83 -13.05 -17.84 -3.37
C GLN A 83 -11.81 -17.86 -2.48
N ARG A 84 -10.64 -18.19 -3.04
CA ARG A 84 -9.38 -18.25 -2.27
C ARG A 84 -8.92 -16.87 -1.82
N ILE A 85 -9.06 -15.85 -2.67
CA ILE A 85 -8.69 -14.48 -2.35
C ILE A 85 -9.64 -13.89 -1.30
N LEU A 86 -10.95 -14.22 -1.33
CA LEU A 86 -11.90 -13.77 -0.32
C LEU A 86 -11.49 -14.24 1.09
N LYS A 87 -11.15 -15.52 1.24
CA LYS A 87 -10.61 -16.08 2.49
C LYS A 87 -9.34 -15.37 2.96
N LEU A 88 -8.47 -14.99 2.01
CA LEU A 88 -7.27 -14.22 2.35
C LEU A 88 -7.61 -12.81 2.86
N LEU A 89 -8.59 -12.13 2.28
CA LEU A 89 -9.04 -10.82 2.76
C LEU A 89 -9.70 -10.89 4.14
N GLU A 90 -10.41 -11.98 4.45
CA GLU A 90 -10.95 -12.25 5.79
C GLU A 90 -9.81 -12.42 6.81
N SER A 91 -8.77 -13.19 6.47
CA SER A 91 -7.58 -13.33 7.31
C SER A 91 -6.86 -12.00 7.54
N VAL A 92 -6.73 -11.16 6.51
CA VAL A 92 -6.15 -9.80 6.66
C VAL A 92 -7.00 -8.94 7.59
N THR A 93 -8.33 -9.08 7.55
CA THR A 93 -9.23 -8.33 8.43
C THR A 93 -9.01 -8.71 9.89
N ALA A 94 -8.89 -10.01 10.19
CA ALA A 94 -8.59 -10.50 11.53
C ALA A 94 -7.20 -10.01 12.01
N ASN A 95 -6.20 -10.00 11.14
CA ASN A 95 -4.88 -9.46 11.47
C ASN A 95 -4.93 -7.96 11.77
N ALA A 96 -5.74 -7.20 11.02
CA ALA A 96 -5.93 -5.77 11.27
C ALA A 96 -6.64 -5.49 12.60
N GLN A 97 -7.62 -6.32 12.96
CA GLN A 97 -8.28 -6.26 14.27
C GLN A 97 -7.30 -6.51 15.41
N ASN A 98 -6.42 -7.51 15.26
CA ASN A 98 -5.40 -7.83 16.26
C ASN A 98 -4.36 -6.70 16.43
N LEU A 99 -4.10 -5.94 15.36
CA LEU A 99 -3.24 -4.75 15.41
C LEU A 99 -3.97 -3.50 15.93
N GLY A 100 -5.27 -3.57 16.22
CA GLY A 100 -6.07 -2.44 16.70
C GLY A 100 -6.43 -1.42 15.61
N LEU A 101 -6.30 -1.77 14.33
CA LEU A 101 -6.66 -0.88 13.21
C LEU A 101 -8.18 -0.81 13.04
N ALA A 102 -8.68 0.35 12.62
CA ALA A 102 -10.09 0.59 12.36
C ALA A 102 -10.58 -0.18 11.11
N THR A 103 -11.24 -1.32 11.33
CA THR A 103 -11.70 -2.25 10.28
C THR A 103 -12.55 -1.60 9.17
N GLY A 104 -13.44 -0.67 9.53
CA GLY A 104 -14.30 0.03 8.57
C GLY A 104 -13.59 1.05 7.68
N LYS A 105 -12.33 1.40 8.00
CA LYS A 105 -11.53 2.37 7.23
C LYS A 105 -10.36 1.71 6.50
N LEU A 106 -10.33 0.39 6.37
CA LEU A 106 -9.22 -0.31 5.71
C LEU A 106 -9.27 -0.17 4.19
N GLU A 107 -8.11 0.15 3.62
CA GLU A 107 -7.86 0.17 2.18
C GLU A 107 -6.78 -0.87 1.82
N ILE A 108 -6.95 -1.55 0.68
CA ILE A 108 -5.92 -2.41 0.11
C ILE A 108 -4.79 -1.54 -0.47
N TYR A 109 -3.71 -1.41 0.30
CA TYR A 109 -2.51 -0.69 -0.11
C TYR A 109 -1.78 -1.43 -1.23
N HIS A 110 -1.49 -2.71 -0.99
CA HIS A 110 -0.74 -3.56 -1.90
C HIS A 110 -1.38 -4.93 -1.99
N ILE A 111 -1.49 -5.45 -3.21
CA ILE A 111 -1.94 -6.81 -3.48
C ILE A 111 -1.26 -7.30 -4.75
N ASN A 112 -0.66 -8.49 -4.66
CA ASN A 112 0.05 -9.08 -5.77
C ASN A 112 -0.02 -10.60 -5.75
N ALA A 113 0.10 -11.20 -6.92
CA ALA A 113 0.12 -12.65 -7.09
C ALA A 113 1.45 -13.09 -7.72
N HIS A 114 2.09 -14.05 -7.08
CA HIS A 114 3.38 -14.60 -7.47
C HIS A 114 3.23 -16.07 -7.90
N HIS A 115 4.15 -16.52 -8.75
CA HIS A 115 4.25 -17.93 -9.07
C HIS A 115 4.70 -18.71 -7.83
N ALA A 116 4.02 -19.82 -7.56
CA ALA A 116 4.44 -20.78 -6.54
C ALA A 116 5.12 -21.99 -7.18
N SER A 117 5.71 -22.84 -6.35
CA SER A 117 6.19 -24.15 -6.82
C SER A 117 5.02 -24.96 -7.38
N ARG A 118 5.21 -25.52 -8.57
CA ARG A 118 4.17 -26.21 -9.32
C ARG A 118 4.57 -27.68 -9.54
N PRO A 119 4.15 -28.59 -8.64
CA PRO A 119 4.47 -29.99 -8.80
C PRO A 119 3.83 -30.54 -10.08
N VAL A 120 4.49 -31.52 -10.69
CA VAL A 120 3.95 -32.26 -11.83
C VAL A 120 2.77 -33.10 -11.35
N LYS A 121 1.69 -33.16 -12.14
CA LYS A 121 0.53 -33.98 -11.81
C LYS A 121 0.89 -35.46 -11.93
N GLY A 122 0.55 -36.25 -10.90
CA GLY A 122 0.76 -37.70 -10.90
C GLY A 122 -0.15 -38.46 -11.87
N GLY A 123 0.18 -39.73 -12.11
CA GLY A 123 -0.61 -40.67 -12.92
C GLY A 123 -0.42 -40.54 -14.43
N ARG A 124 -1.44 -40.94 -15.22
CA ARG A 124 -1.43 -40.96 -16.70
C ARG A 124 -1.14 -39.59 -17.34
N HIS A 125 -1.34 -38.51 -16.60
CA HIS A 125 -1.13 -37.13 -17.05
C HIS A 125 0.26 -36.56 -16.67
N ARG A 126 1.29 -37.41 -16.61
CA ARG A 126 2.70 -37.00 -16.43
C ARG A 126 3.06 -35.92 -17.47
N GLY A 127 3.72 -34.84 -17.03
CA GLY A 127 4.14 -33.71 -17.86
C GLY A 127 3.29 -32.43 -17.74
N ARG A 128 2.13 -32.47 -17.07
CA ARG A 128 1.32 -31.25 -16.80
C ARG A 128 1.56 -30.73 -15.38
N ASN A 129 1.99 -29.48 -15.26
CA ASN A 129 2.21 -28.84 -13.96
C ASN A 129 0.90 -28.40 -13.31
N MET A 130 0.77 -28.63 -12.00
CA MET A 130 -0.35 -28.10 -11.22
C MET A 130 -0.31 -26.57 -11.19
N LYS A 131 -1.47 -25.94 -11.05
CA LYS A 131 -1.56 -24.48 -10.90
C LYS A 131 -1.50 -24.15 -9.41
N ARG A 132 -0.43 -23.47 -9.01
CA ARG A 132 -0.26 -22.89 -7.67
C ARG A 132 0.23 -21.45 -7.74
N THR A 133 -0.17 -20.65 -6.75
CA THR A 133 0.22 -19.23 -6.60
C THR A 133 0.41 -18.85 -5.15
N HIS A 134 1.36 -17.95 -4.91
CA HIS A 134 1.37 -17.16 -3.68
C HIS A 134 0.62 -15.85 -3.92
N VAL A 135 -0.13 -15.37 -2.94
CA VAL A 135 -0.78 -14.05 -3.00
C VAL A 135 -0.41 -13.30 -1.74
N GLU A 136 0.12 -12.09 -1.90
CA GLU A 136 0.42 -11.20 -0.78
C GLU A 136 -0.61 -10.07 -0.74
N VAL A 137 -1.02 -9.68 0.46
CA VAL A 137 -1.94 -8.58 0.70
C VAL A 137 -1.41 -7.76 1.87
N VAL A 138 -1.41 -6.43 1.68
CA VAL A 138 -1.14 -5.45 2.72
C VAL A 138 -2.25 -4.40 2.70
N VAL A 139 -2.81 -4.14 3.86
CA VAL A 139 -3.84 -3.12 4.09
C VAL A 139 -3.32 -2.06 5.04
N ARG A 140 -3.87 -0.86 4.91
CA ARG A 140 -3.62 0.28 5.79
C ARG A 140 -4.92 1.00 6.06
N GLU A 141 -4.94 1.87 7.06
CA GLU A 141 -6.04 2.79 7.25
C GLU A 141 -6.09 3.83 6.11
N ALA A 142 -7.29 4.08 5.60
CA ALA A 142 -7.53 5.08 4.59
C ALA A 142 -7.42 6.47 5.22
N LEU A 143 -6.43 7.26 4.77
CA LEU A 143 -6.37 8.68 5.09
C LEU A 143 -7.61 9.36 4.51
N THR A 144 -8.40 10.01 5.35
CA THR A 144 -9.57 10.71 4.85
C THR A 144 -9.12 11.92 4.01
N LYS A 145 -9.78 12.17 2.87
CA LYS A 145 -9.43 13.28 1.96
C LYS A 145 -9.41 14.66 2.64
N LYS A 146 -10.05 14.80 3.81
CA LYS A 146 -10.04 16.02 4.63
C LYS A 146 -8.67 16.28 5.29
N GLU A 147 -7.93 15.24 5.66
CA GLU A 147 -6.62 15.36 6.32
C GLU A 147 -5.51 15.64 5.30
N VAL A 148 -5.55 15.01 4.12
CA VAL A 148 -4.59 15.25 3.04
C VAL A 148 -4.61 16.72 2.56
N LYS A 149 -5.80 17.34 2.48
CA LYS A 149 -5.94 18.78 2.17
C LYS A 149 -5.34 19.68 3.26
N LYS A 150 -5.29 19.22 4.50
CA LYS A 150 -4.77 19.97 5.66
C LYS A 150 -3.25 19.93 5.70
N GLU A 151 -2.64 18.81 5.29
CA GLU A 151 -1.19 18.64 5.15
C GLU A 151 -0.64 19.42 3.94
N THR A 152 -1.27 19.32 2.76
CA THR A 152 -0.84 20.11 1.58
C THR A 152 -0.98 21.63 1.76
N LYS A 153 -1.87 22.08 2.67
CA LYS A 153 -2.00 23.50 3.04
C LYS A 153 -0.98 23.97 4.09
N LYS A 154 -0.40 23.05 4.86
CA LYS A 154 0.65 23.37 5.85
C LYS A 154 2.02 23.56 5.16
N GLU A 155 2.29 22.83 4.10
CA GLU A 155 3.53 22.97 3.31
C GLU A 155 3.55 24.20 2.40
N THR A 156 2.38 24.79 2.07
CA THR A 156 2.26 25.92 1.12
C THR A 156 2.19 27.31 1.77
N LYS A 157 2.38 27.44 3.09
CA LYS A 157 2.62 28.75 3.74
C LYS A 157 4.13 28.96 3.90
N PRO A 158 4.82 29.73 3.03
CA PRO A 158 6.22 30.06 3.23
C PRO A 158 6.38 30.90 4.51
N LYS A 159 7.30 30.44 5.36
CA LYS A 159 7.79 31.11 6.56
C LYS A 159 8.52 32.38 6.09
N ALA A 160 7.95 33.55 6.37
CA ALA A 160 8.62 34.83 6.15
C ALA A 160 9.94 34.83 6.93
N GLN A 161 11.04 35.05 6.21
CA GLN A 161 12.39 35.12 6.75
C GLN A 161 12.59 36.50 7.41
N GLU A 162 13.02 36.51 8.67
CA GLU A 162 13.64 37.67 9.32
C GLU A 162 15.02 37.93 8.67
N PRO A 163 15.45 39.19 8.45
CA PRO A 163 16.71 39.51 7.78
C PRO A 163 17.95 39.30 8.67
N GLU A 164 19.01 38.80 8.03
CA GLU A 164 20.31 38.41 8.58
C GLU A 164 21.09 39.55 9.27
N SER A 165 21.57 39.30 10.50
CA SER A 165 22.67 40.05 11.15
C SER A 165 24.01 39.34 10.92
N LYS A 166 24.98 40.05 10.34
CA LYS A 166 26.37 39.62 10.05
C LYS A 166 27.16 39.20 11.31
N PRO A 167 28.00 38.15 11.29
CA PRO A 167 28.97 37.90 12.36
C PRO A 167 30.34 38.55 12.03
N LYS A 168 30.84 39.44 12.90
CA LYS A 168 32.25 39.84 12.92
C LYS A 168 32.96 39.12 14.07
N LYS A 169 33.90 38.23 13.73
CA LYS A 169 34.94 37.71 14.64
C LYS A 169 35.94 38.82 14.98
N LYS A 170 36.41 38.87 16.23
CA LYS A 170 37.79 39.24 16.63
C LYS A 170 38.01 38.95 18.12
N GLU A 171 38.64 37.80 18.41
CA GLU A 171 39.67 37.69 19.47
C GLU A 171 40.98 38.19 18.82
N GLY A 172 41.95 38.83 19.46
CA GLY A 172 42.13 39.41 20.79
C GLY A 172 43.51 40.12 20.77
N ALA A 173 43.77 41.06 21.67
CA ALA A 173 45.12 41.49 22.06
C ALA A 173 45.07 42.49 23.22
N ILE A 174 46.10 42.42 24.05
CA ILE A 174 46.27 42.95 25.40
C ILE A 174 46.98 44.31 25.41
N ALA A 175 46.61 45.13 26.40
CA ALA A 175 47.39 46.16 27.14
C ALA A 175 47.60 47.59 26.60
N LYS A 176 47.68 48.47 27.63
CA LYS A 176 48.24 49.84 27.74
C LYS A 176 47.24 50.98 27.51
N THR A 177 46.65 51.56 28.57
CA THR A 177 47.13 52.57 29.57
C THR A 177 46.73 54.00 29.20
N THR A 178 46.42 54.76 30.26
CA THR A 178 46.36 56.23 30.47
C THR A 178 45.12 57.04 30.08
N ALA A 179 44.66 57.80 31.10
CA ALA A 179 44.00 59.13 31.08
C ALA A 179 42.58 59.19 30.48
N GLU A 180 41.59 59.94 30.98
CA GLU A 180 41.46 60.97 32.01
C GLU A 180 39.93 61.20 32.21
N THR A 181 39.53 61.72 33.37
CA THR A 181 38.35 62.55 33.72
C THR A 181 37.32 62.91 32.62
N ASN A 182 36.00 63.00 32.82
CA ASN A 182 35.31 63.79 33.85
C ASN A 182 33.78 63.57 33.83
N GLU A 183 33.19 63.69 35.02
CA GLU A 183 31.90 64.35 35.36
C GLU A 183 30.66 64.26 34.45
N GLY A 184 29.53 63.86 35.04
CA GLY A 184 28.44 64.85 35.22
C GLY A 184 27.03 64.51 34.74
N ASN A 185 26.09 64.60 35.70
CA ASN A 185 24.63 64.88 35.62
C ASN A 185 23.69 63.77 35.12
N LYS A 186 22.77 63.26 35.97
CA LYS A 186 21.47 63.85 36.39
C LYS A 186 20.63 64.23 35.16
N LYS A 187 19.45 63.65 34.92
CA LYS A 187 18.30 63.42 35.81
C LYS A 187 17.44 62.31 35.20
#